data_AF-A0A936W5Q0-F1
#
_entry.id   AF-A0A936W5Q0-F1
#
_cell.length_a   1.000
_cell.length_b   1.000
_cell.length_c   1.000
_cell.angle_alpha   90.00
_cell.angle_beta   90.00
_cell.angle_gamma   90.00
#
_symmetry.space_group_name_H-M   'P 1'
#
loop_
_entity.id
_entity.type
_entity.pdbx_description
1 polymer ?
#
loop_
_entity_poly.entity_id
_entity_poly.type
_entity_poly.pdbx_seq_one_letter_code
_entity_poly.pdbx_strand_id
1 'polypeptide(L)'
;MEAVRKVVLLQQVPDAEMLADSSAFQRFGLSGGSLSFLPDIVAFSKHHNTLFFIHADPSAAIDKPRFQELERWSSAATCHVAVVAAFASRRAYATSAVELPAKTYIWFADEPKHFLFISGSPQASAEFLSARFAAK
;
A
#
# COMPACT_ATOMS: atom_id res chain seq x y z
N MET A 1 -10.07 -3.81 16.75
CA MET A 1 -9.75 -3.76 15.31
C MET A 1 -8.31 -3.30 15.03
N GLU A 2 -7.82 -2.23 15.67
CA GLU A 2 -6.48 -1.69 15.42
C GLU A 2 -5.32 -2.65 15.76
N ALA A 3 -5.43 -3.39 16.87
CA ALA A 3 -4.44 -4.42 17.22
C ALA A 3 -4.33 -5.53 16.17
N VAL A 4 -5.44 -5.91 15.54
CA VAL A 4 -5.47 -6.92 14.46
C VAL A 4 -4.81 -6.38 13.19
N ARG A 5 -5.10 -5.13 12.84
CA ARG A 5 -4.48 -4.41 11.71
C ARG A 5 -2.96 -4.30 11.87
N LYS A 6 -2.50 -3.97 13.06
CA LYS A 6 -1.06 -3.88 13.40
C LYS A 6 -0.36 -5.24 13.31
N VAL A 7 -1.00 -6.32 13.76
CA VAL A 7 -0.43 -7.67 13.67
C VAL A 7 -0.24 -8.10 12.22
N VAL A 8 -1.23 -7.87 11.34
CA VAL A 8 -1.10 -8.21 9.91
C VAL A 8 0.00 -7.39 9.25
N LEU A 9 0.06 -6.08 9.51
CA LEU A 9 1.13 -5.23 9.00
C LEU A 9 2.51 -5.72 9.42
N LEU A 10 2.73 -6.01 10.70
CA LEU A 10 4.03 -6.44 11.21
C LEU A 10 4.41 -7.86 10.75
N GLN A 11 3.44 -8.69 10.38
CA GLN A 11 3.74 -9.98 9.75
C GLN A 11 4.18 -9.81 8.28
N GLN A 12 3.67 -8.79 7.59
CA GLN A 12 4.02 -8.47 6.20
C GLN A 12 5.33 -7.67 6.12
N VAL A 13 5.50 -6.69 7.01
CA VAL A 13 6.64 -5.77 7.07
C VAL A 13 7.03 -5.57 8.55
N PRO A 14 7.92 -6.40 9.10
CA PRO A 14 8.22 -6.42 10.54
C PRO A 14 8.81 -5.14 11.11
N ASP A 15 9.48 -4.33 10.29
CA ASP A 15 10.08 -3.06 10.71
C ASP A 15 9.14 -1.85 10.51
N ALA A 16 7.90 -2.07 10.08
CA ALA A 16 6.97 -1.01 9.77
C ALA A 16 6.51 -0.24 11.03
N GLU A 17 6.71 1.07 11.00
CA GLU A 17 6.16 2.04 11.96
C GLU A 17 4.82 2.55 11.41
N MET A 18 3.72 2.41 12.17
CA MET A 18 2.44 3.03 11.79
C MET A 18 2.48 4.53 12.03
N LEU A 19 2.02 5.31 11.05
CA LEU A 19 1.93 6.76 11.13
C LEU A 19 0.50 7.16 11.48
N ALA A 20 0.33 7.76 12.67
CA ALA A 20 -0.99 8.04 13.23
C ALA A 20 -1.58 9.39 12.79
N ASP A 21 -0.75 10.32 12.31
CA ASP A 21 -1.18 11.68 11.95
C ASP A 21 -0.55 12.16 10.64
N SER A 22 -1.18 13.17 10.04
CA SER A 22 -0.74 13.75 8.78
C SER A 22 0.53 14.61 8.90
N SER A 23 0.93 15.00 10.11
CA SER A 23 2.17 15.76 10.33
C SER A 23 3.39 14.87 10.10
N ALA A 24 3.27 13.57 10.38
CA ALA A 24 4.30 12.58 10.10
C ALA A 24 4.70 12.54 8.62
N PHE A 25 3.80 12.92 7.70
CA PHE A 25 4.07 12.93 6.26
C PHE A 25 5.08 14.00 5.82
N GLN A 26 5.26 15.06 6.62
CA GLN A 26 6.26 16.10 6.34
C GLN A 26 7.68 15.52 6.29
N ARG A 27 7.95 14.44 7.05
CA ARG A 27 9.22 13.71 7.05
C ARG A 27 9.58 13.13 5.68
N PHE A 28 8.59 12.97 4.80
CA PHE A 28 8.73 12.43 3.44
C PHE A 28 8.52 13.49 2.36
N GLY A 29 8.50 14.78 2.72
CA GLY A 29 8.25 15.87 1.76
C GLY A 29 6.78 16.02 1.34
N LEU A 30 5.86 15.34 2.03
CA LEU A 30 4.44 15.35 1.72
C LEU A 30 3.70 16.36 2.61
N SER A 31 3.05 17.34 1.98
CA SER A 31 2.25 18.38 2.66
C SER A 31 0.87 18.53 2.00
N GLY A 32 -0.11 19.05 2.74
CA GLY A 32 -1.42 19.42 2.19
C GLY A 32 -2.31 18.25 1.73
N GLY A 33 -2.06 17.02 2.20
CA GLY A 33 -2.91 15.88 1.90
C GLY A 33 -4.30 16.02 2.52
N SER A 34 -5.36 15.70 1.76
CA SER A 34 -6.73 15.63 2.28
C SER A 34 -6.97 14.26 2.92
N LEU A 35 -7.61 14.23 4.08
CA LEU A 35 -8.04 12.99 4.75
C LEU A 35 -8.99 12.15 3.88
N SER A 36 -9.62 12.74 2.86
CA SER A 36 -10.62 12.08 2.03
C SER A 36 -10.07 10.97 1.12
N PHE A 37 -8.78 10.97 0.80
CA PHE A 37 -8.13 9.96 -0.06
C PHE A 37 -7.07 9.13 0.67
N LEU A 38 -6.81 9.42 1.96
CA LEU A 38 -5.86 8.64 2.74
C LEU A 38 -6.40 7.23 3.03
N PRO A 39 -5.51 6.23 3.09
CA PRO A 39 -5.86 4.85 3.38
C PRO A 39 -6.17 4.62 4.86
N ASP A 40 -6.72 3.44 5.17
CA ASP A 40 -7.02 3.00 6.55
C ASP A 40 -5.79 3.00 7.46
N ILE A 41 -4.64 2.66 6.89
CA ILE A 41 -3.38 2.51 7.60
C ILE A 41 -2.30 3.12 6.71
N VAL A 42 -1.48 3.97 7.31
CA VAL A 42 -0.22 4.40 6.72
C VAL A 42 0.92 3.86 7.58
N ALA A 43 1.93 3.26 6.95
CA ALA A 43 3.08 2.74 7.65
C ALA A 43 4.37 2.99 6.89
N PHE A 44 5.48 3.14 7.59
CA PHE A 44 6.79 3.36 6.99
C PHE A 44 7.76 2.27 7.41
N SER A 45 8.43 1.65 6.44
CA SER A 45 9.59 0.79 6.67
C SER A 45 10.86 1.59 6.42
N LYS A 46 11.69 1.69 7.45
CA LYS A 46 13.00 2.32 7.34
C LYS A 46 13.96 1.45 6.55
N HIS A 47 13.90 0.13 6.74
CA HIS A 47 14.76 -0.81 6.04
C HIS A 47 14.52 -0.79 4.52
N HIS A 48 13.26 -0.65 4.11
CA HIS A 48 12.88 -0.59 2.70
C HIS A 48 12.75 0.82 2.15
N ASN A 49 12.96 1.87 2.97
CA ASN A 49 12.67 3.27 2.62
C ASN A 49 11.33 3.41 1.89
N THR A 50 10.28 2.79 2.42
CA THR A 50 8.98 2.65 1.74
C THR A 50 7.84 3.06 2.66
N LEU A 51 7.00 3.95 2.15
CA LEU A 51 5.72 4.34 2.72
C LEU A 51 4.60 3.46 2.14
N PHE A 52 3.94 2.71 3.00
CA PHE A 52 2.83 1.82 2.67
C PHE A 52 1.50 2.50 2.95
N PHE A 53 0.67 2.60 1.92
CA PHE A 53 -0.72 3.04 1.98
C PHE A 53 -1.63 1.83 1.90
N ILE A 54 -2.24 1.42 3.02
CA ILE A 54 -2.89 0.11 3.14
C ILE A 54 -4.39 0.26 3.40
N HIS A 55 -5.20 -0.37 2.55
CA HIS A 55 -6.65 -0.51 2.70
C HIS A 55 -6.99 -1.85 3.33
N ALA A 56 -7.63 -1.84 4.49
CA ALA A 56 -7.87 -3.04 5.30
C ALA A 56 -9.19 -3.77 4.95
N ASP A 57 -10.07 -3.15 4.15
CA ASP A 57 -11.32 -3.75 3.68
C ASP A 57 -11.66 -3.33 2.23
N PRO A 58 -11.32 -4.15 1.22
CA PRO A 58 -11.36 -3.73 -0.18
C PRO A 58 -12.74 -3.75 -0.84
N SER A 59 -13.82 -4.08 -0.12
CA SER A 59 -15.16 -3.73 -0.61
C SER A 59 -15.32 -2.21 -0.75
N ALA A 60 -14.48 -1.45 -0.04
CA ALA A 60 -14.24 -0.03 -0.22
C ALA A 60 -12.89 0.21 -0.91
N ALA A 61 -12.64 -0.46 -2.04
CA ALA A 61 -11.47 -0.15 -2.87
C ALA A 61 -11.35 1.35 -3.03
N ILE A 62 -10.11 1.85 -2.98
CA ILE A 62 -9.83 3.16 -3.51
C ILE A 62 -10.38 3.16 -4.93
N ASP A 63 -11.44 3.94 -5.15
CA ASP A 63 -11.95 4.15 -6.49
C ASP A 63 -10.83 4.81 -7.31
N LYS A 64 -10.88 4.61 -8.63
CA LYS A 64 -9.86 5.15 -9.53
C LYS A 64 -9.54 6.64 -9.27
N PRO A 65 -10.51 7.52 -8.94
CA PRO A 65 -10.22 8.91 -8.56
C PRO A 65 -9.39 9.06 -7.28
N ARG A 66 -9.71 8.33 -6.20
CA ARG A 66 -8.88 8.35 -4.97
C ARG A 66 -7.46 7.87 -5.23
N PHE A 67 -7.28 6.87 -6.10
CA PHE A 67 -5.97 6.35 -6.44
C PHE A 67 -5.13 7.40 -7.15
N GLN A 68 -5.72 8.06 -8.14
CA GLN A 68 -5.06 9.11 -8.91
C GLN A 68 -4.66 10.28 -8.03
N GLU A 69 -5.51 10.67 -7.09
CA GLU A 69 -5.19 11.74 -6.16
C GLU A 69 -4.08 11.35 -5.18
N LEU A 70 -4.11 10.11 -4.68
CA LEU A 70 -3.04 9.56 -3.84
C LEU A 70 -1.71 9.47 -4.61
N GLU A 71 -1.70 8.98 -5.85
CA GLU A 71 -0.50 8.96 -6.71
C GLU A 71 0.03 10.38 -6.96
N ARG A 72 -0.84 11.32 -7.32
CA ARG A 72 -0.47 12.71 -7.58
C ARG A 72 0.16 13.35 -6.36
N TRP A 73 -0.47 13.21 -5.20
CA TRP A 73 0.03 13.76 -3.94
C TRP A 73 1.34 13.09 -3.51
N SER A 74 1.40 11.77 -3.59
CA SER A 74 2.56 10.98 -3.17
C SER A 74 3.75 11.02 -4.14
N SER A 75 3.57 11.57 -5.34
CA SER A 75 4.68 11.77 -6.30
C SER A 75 5.80 12.68 -5.79
N ALA A 76 5.51 13.54 -4.80
CA ALA A 76 6.50 14.39 -4.14
C ALA A 76 7.26 13.66 -3.01
N ALA A 77 6.93 12.38 -2.73
CA ALA A 77 7.55 11.63 -1.64
C ALA A 77 9.05 11.44 -1.88
N THR A 78 9.85 11.66 -0.84
CA THR A 78 11.30 11.42 -0.85
C THR A 78 11.67 9.94 -0.63
N CYS A 79 10.68 9.05 -0.61
CA CYS A 79 10.82 7.62 -0.38
C CYS A 79 9.93 6.84 -1.36
N HIS A 80 10.09 5.52 -1.41
CA HIS A 80 9.20 4.70 -2.23
C HIS A 80 7.79 4.70 -1.66
N VAL A 81 6.79 4.61 -2.53
CA VAL A 81 5.39 4.55 -2.15
C VAL A 81 4.81 3.23 -2.66
N ALA A 82 4.15 2.49 -1.76
CA ALA A 82 3.48 1.24 -2.08
C ALA A 82 2.01 1.31 -1.66
N VAL A 83 1.10 1.16 -2.62
CA VAL A 83 -0.34 1.05 -2.34
C VAL A 83 -0.70 -0.41 -2.17
N VAL A 84 -1.40 -0.73 -1.09
CA VAL A 84 -1.73 -2.09 -0.67
C VAL A 84 -3.23 -2.22 -0.46
N ALA A 85 -3.85 -3.21 -1.08
CA ALA A 85 -5.18 -3.71 -0.74
C ALA A 85 -5.03 -5.00 0.07
N ALA A 86 -5.46 -5.00 1.33
CA ALA A 86 -5.39 -6.16 2.20
C ALA A 86 -6.74 -6.88 2.26
N PHE A 87 -6.75 -8.17 2.00
CA PHE A 87 -7.93 -9.03 2.07
C PHE A 87 -7.77 -10.05 3.19
N ALA A 88 -8.89 -10.52 3.73
CA ALA A 88 -8.88 -11.61 4.69
C ALA A 88 -8.30 -12.90 4.11
N SER A 89 -8.57 -13.19 2.83
CA SER A 89 -8.08 -14.38 2.11
C SER A 89 -8.08 -14.20 0.59
N ARG A 90 -7.38 -15.10 -0.12
CA ARG A 90 -7.47 -15.21 -1.59
C ARG A 90 -8.91 -15.43 -2.07
N ARG A 91 -9.71 -16.19 -1.30
CA ARG A 91 -11.13 -16.43 -1.60
C ARG A 91 -11.96 -15.14 -1.47
N ALA A 92 -11.70 -14.33 -0.45
CA ALA A 92 -12.35 -13.04 -0.28
C ALA A 92 -12.04 -12.12 -1.47
N TYR A 93 -10.78 -12.06 -1.91
CA TYR A 93 -10.39 -11.32 -3.12
C TYR A 93 -11.08 -11.84 -4.38
N ALA A 94 -11.07 -13.16 -4.62
CA ALA A 94 -11.67 -13.75 -5.81
C ALA A 94 -13.19 -13.51 -5.91
N THR A 95 -13.87 -13.24 -4.78
CA THR A 95 -15.32 -13.04 -4.72
C THR A 95 -15.75 -11.57 -4.64
N SER A 96 -14.82 -10.62 -4.40
CA SER A 96 -15.16 -9.21 -4.17
C SER A 96 -15.50 -8.42 -5.44
N ALA A 97 -15.38 -9.01 -6.63
CA ALA A 97 -15.62 -8.39 -7.94
C ALA A 97 -14.91 -7.02 -8.12
N VAL A 98 -13.86 -6.79 -7.35
CA VAL A 98 -13.23 -5.48 -7.20
C VAL A 98 -12.23 -5.24 -8.31
N GLU A 99 -12.36 -4.11 -8.99
CA GLU A 99 -11.36 -3.65 -9.95
C GLU A 99 -10.31 -2.82 -9.21
N LEU A 100 -9.09 -3.35 -9.12
CA LEU A 100 -7.98 -2.66 -8.46
C LEU A 100 -7.14 -1.90 -9.49
N PRO A 101 -6.69 -0.67 -9.15
CA PRO A 101 -5.77 0.07 -9.99
C PRO A 101 -4.46 -0.69 -10.24
N ALA A 102 -3.83 -0.40 -11.38
CA ALA A 102 -2.45 -0.77 -11.64
C ALA A 102 -1.51 -0.28 -10.52
N LYS A 103 -0.35 -0.92 -10.36
CA LYS A 103 0.66 -0.68 -9.33
C LYS A 103 0.18 -0.91 -7.89
N THR A 104 -0.81 -1.78 -7.69
CA THR A 104 -1.34 -2.15 -6.36
C THR A 104 -0.80 -3.50 -5.90
N TYR A 105 -0.33 -3.56 -4.65
CA TYR A 105 -0.04 -4.81 -3.96
C TYR A 105 -1.30 -5.38 -3.31
N ILE A 106 -1.44 -6.69 -3.34
CA ILE A 106 -2.53 -7.41 -2.66
C ILE A 106 -1.91 -8.23 -1.55
N TRP A 107 -2.32 -7.97 -0.31
CA TRP A 107 -1.93 -8.74 0.86
C TRP A 107 -3.08 -9.63 1.33
N PHE A 108 -2.75 -10.80 1.83
CA PHE A 108 -3.70 -11.73 2.41
C PHE A 108 -3.38 -11.94 3.89
N ALA A 109 -4.37 -11.72 4.76
CA ALA A 109 -4.19 -11.87 6.20
C ALA A 109 -3.97 -13.34 6.60
N ASP A 110 -4.57 -14.29 5.88
CA ASP A 110 -4.40 -15.73 6.09
C ASP A 110 -3.10 -16.30 5.50
N GLU A 111 -2.44 -15.56 4.62
CA GLU A 111 -1.16 -15.93 4.00
C GLU A 111 -0.13 -14.78 4.04
N PRO A 112 0.35 -14.39 5.23
CA PRO A 112 1.11 -13.15 5.41
C PRO A 112 2.49 -13.11 4.74
N LYS A 113 2.97 -14.24 4.21
CA LYS A 113 4.25 -14.34 3.50
C LYS A 113 4.11 -14.23 1.98
N HIS A 114 2.88 -14.10 1.49
CA HIS A 114 2.57 -14.04 0.07
C HIS A 114 1.81 -12.76 -0.27
N PHE A 115 2.09 -12.24 -1.46
CA PHE A 115 1.39 -11.10 -2.02
C PHE A 115 1.24 -11.26 -3.54
N LEU A 116 0.30 -10.52 -4.12
CA LEU A 116 0.21 -10.31 -5.56
C LEU A 116 0.57 -8.86 -5.88
N PHE A 117 1.06 -8.60 -7.09
CA PHE A 117 1.26 -7.23 -7.59
C PHE A 117 0.53 -7.07 -8.91
N ILE A 118 -0.41 -6.12 -8.97
CA ILE A 118 -1.11 -5.77 -10.20
C ILE A 118 -0.27 -4.71 -10.90
N SER A 119 0.42 -5.05 -11.99
CA SER A 119 1.25 -4.09 -12.71
C SER A 119 0.46 -3.20 -13.68
N GLY A 120 -0.59 -3.73 -14.30
CA GLY A 120 -1.39 -3.04 -15.33
C GLY A 120 -0.71 -2.90 -16.71
N SER A 121 0.61 -3.13 -16.82
CA SER A 121 1.34 -3.18 -18.10
C SER A 121 2.66 -3.97 -17.97
N PRO A 122 3.22 -4.48 -19.09
CA PRO A 122 4.55 -5.09 -19.09
C PRO A 122 5.66 -4.14 -18.59
N GLN A 123 5.55 -2.85 -18.89
CA GLN A 123 6.51 -1.84 -18.45
C GLN A 123 6.47 -1.65 -16.93
N ALA A 124 5.27 -1.57 -16.34
CA ALA A 124 5.12 -1.49 -14.88
C ALA A 124 5.61 -2.78 -14.18
N SER A 125 5.44 -3.95 -14.83
CA SER A 125 6.05 -5.19 -14.33
C SER A 125 7.57 -5.10 -14.35
N ALA A 126 8.17 -4.59 -15.43
CA ALA A 126 9.61 -4.43 -15.54
C ALA A 126 10.17 -3.43 -14.50
N GLU A 127 9.52 -2.27 -14.32
CA GLU A 127 9.86 -1.29 -13.28
C GLU A 127 9.85 -1.93 -11.88
N PHE A 128 8.78 -2.69 -11.56
CA PHE A 128 8.68 -3.39 -10.29
C PHE A 128 9.78 -4.43 -10.10
N LEU A 129 10.01 -5.29 -11.10
CA LEU A 129 11.04 -6.33 -11.04
C LEU A 129 12.44 -5.72 -10.90
N SER A 130 12.73 -4.66 -11.65
CA SER A 130 13.98 -3.91 -11.54
C SER A 130 14.13 -3.32 -10.14
N ALA A 131 13.15 -2.57 -9.63
CA ALA A 131 13.25 -2.00 -8.28
C ALA A 131 13.43 -3.09 -7.19
N ARG A 132 12.76 -4.24 -7.35
CA ARG A 132 12.75 -5.30 -6.33
C ARG A 132 13.98 -6.21 -6.36
N PHE A 133 14.57 -6.44 -7.54
CA PHE A 133 15.67 -7.36 -7.76
C PHE A 133 16.98 -6.69 -8.20
N ALA A 134 17.01 -5.37 -8.44
CA ALA A 134 18.25 -4.64 -8.75
C ALA A 134 19.18 -4.46 -7.53
N ALA A 135 18.72 -4.79 -6.32
CA ALA A 135 19.59 -4.90 -5.16
C ALA A 135 20.18 -6.32 -5.06
N LYS A 136 21.32 -6.52 -5.69
CA LYS A 136 22.37 -7.45 -5.24
C LYS A 136 23.68 -6.70 -5.11
#